data_AF-A0A3D1XY26-F1
#
_entry.id   AF-A0A3D1XY26-F1
#
_cell.length_a   1.000
_cell.length_b   1.000
_cell.length_c   1.000
_cell.angle_alpha   90.00
_cell.angle_beta   90.00
_cell.angle_gamma   90.00
#
_symmetry.space_group_name_H-M   'P 1'
#
loop_
_entity.id
_entity.type
_entity.pdbx_description
1 polymer ?
#
loop_
_entity_poly.entity_id
_entity_poly.type
_entity_poly.pdbx_seq_one_letter_code
_entity_poly.pdbx_strand_id
1 'polypeptide(L)'
;SVIAAMLLVLSTWVDGADGEIARLKFMETDIGKKLDIYCDNIIHFLVFTAIGCGVYFKTDESIFLYLGGLAGLGGLTAFFLLSPILLDKRSLDNQLFHISEPELAEKFANRDFIHFLLLVAVVDQMEIFIAVAAVGANLFAGYLVYSRLLKLKTA
;
A
#
# COMPACT_ATOMS: atom_id res chain seq x y z
N SER A 1 10.33 -6.58 16.23
CA SER A 1 9.44 -5.61 15.57
C SER A 1 10.16 -4.29 15.25
N VAL A 2 10.74 -3.59 16.22
CA VAL A 2 11.33 -2.24 16.02
C VAL A 2 12.48 -2.19 15.00
N ILE A 3 13.47 -3.11 15.07
CA ILE A 3 14.58 -3.13 14.09
C ILE A 3 14.08 -3.34 12.67
N ALA A 4 13.15 -4.27 12.48
CA ALA A 4 12.54 -4.53 11.18
C ALA A 4 11.79 -3.30 10.65
N ALA A 5 11.02 -2.61 11.51
CA ALA A 5 10.34 -1.38 11.13
C ALA A 5 11.29 -0.23 10.81
N MET A 6 12.40 -0.09 11.55
CA MET A 6 13.45 0.89 11.22
C MET A 6 14.10 0.60 9.87
N LEU A 7 14.43 -0.66 9.58
CA LEU A 7 14.96 -1.06 8.27
C LEU A 7 13.95 -0.79 7.14
N LEU A 8 12.66 -1.01 7.39
CA LEU A 8 11.62 -0.70 6.41
C LEU A 8 11.53 0.81 6.14
N VAL A 9 11.58 1.66 7.17
CA VAL A 9 11.64 3.12 7.00
C VAL A 9 12.88 3.53 6.21
N LEU A 10 14.06 3.00 6.54
CA LEU A 10 15.28 3.29 5.79
C LEU A 10 15.17 2.86 4.32
N SER A 11 14.56 1.70 4.04
CA SER A 11 14.29 1.24 2.68
C SER A 11 13.44 2.25 1.92
N THR A 12 12.39 2.81 2.54
CA THR A 12 11.58 3.84 1.88
C THR A 12 12.38 5.09 1.60
N TRP A 13 13.28 5.52 2.49
CA TRP A 13 14.07 6.72 2.23
C TRP A 13 15.00 6.53 1.03
N VAL A 14 15.62 5.35 0.90
CA VAL A 14 16.45 4.99 -0.25
C VAL A 14 15.63 4.98 -1.55
N ASP A 15 14.43 4.39 -1.50
CA ASP A 15 13.45 4.34 -2.60
C ASP A 15 12.79 5.71 -2.89
N GLY A 16 12.96 6.70 -2.02
CA GLY A 16 12.58 8.09 -2.35
C GLY A 16 13.67 8.79 -3.13
N ALA A 17 14.92 8.51 -2.75
CA ALA A 17 16.08 9.19 -3.29
C ALA A 17 16.34 8.85 -4.76
N ASP A 18 16.13 7.60 -5.19
CA ASP A 18 16.29 7.22 -6.60
C ASP A 18 15.27 7.90 -7.52
N GLY A 19 14.01 8.00 -7.10
CA GLY A 19 12.96 8.75 -7.79
C GLY A 19 13.25 10.25 -7.88
N GLU A 20 13.69 10.87 -6.78
CA GLU A 20 14.11 12.28 -6.76
C GLU A 20 15.33 12.53 -7.65
N ILE A 21 16.33 11.65 -7.63
CA ILE A 21 17.51 11.73 -8.49
C ILE A 21 17.12 11.59 -9.97
N ALA A 22 16.20 10.69 -10.30
CA ALA A 22 15.70 10.52 -11.66
C ALA A 22 15.02 11.79 -12.18
N ARG A 23 14.22 12.48 -11.34
CA ARG A 23 13.60 13.78 -11.68
C ARG A 23 14.64 14.88 -11.88
N LEU A 24 15.59 15.00 -10.95
CA LEU A 24 16.64 16.01 -11.01
C LEU A 24 17.53 15.85 -12.25
N LYS A 25 17.68 14.61 -12.75
CA LYS A 25 18.45 14.30 -13.96
C LYS A 25 17.60 14.22 -15.23
N PHE A 26 16.29 14.44 -15.17
CA PHE A 26 15.35 14.27 -16.28
C PHE A 26 15.42 12.86 -16.92
N MET A 27 15.67 11.84 -16.11
CA MET A 27 15.80 10.43 -16.52
C MET A 27 14.54 9.60 -16.17
N GLU A 28 13.41 10.24 -15.88
CA GLU A 28 12.16 9.52 -15.64
C GLU A 28 11.72 8.76 -16.91
N THR A 29 11.28 7.52 -16.73
CA THR A 29 10.73 6.70 -17.81
C THR A 29 9.41 6.08 -17.40
N ASP A 30 8.52 5.81 -18.35
CA ASP A 30 7.23 5.14 -18.09
C ASP A 30 7.42 3.72 -17.55
N ILE A 31 8.49 3.04 -17.99
CA ILE A 31 8.85 1.71 -17.49
C ILE A 31 9.29 1.80 -16.03
N GLY A 32 10.13 2.80 -15.68
CA GLY A 32 10.56 3.04 -14.30
C GLY A 32 9.38 3.33 -13.38
N LYS A 33 8.44 4.18 -13.80
CA LYS A 33 7.22 4.51 -13.04
C LYS A 33 6.35 3.28 -12.78
N LYS A 34 6.23 2.35 -13.74
CA LYS A 34 5.51 1.10 -13.55
C LYS A 34 6.25 0.17 -12.58
N LEU A 35 7.57 0.06 -12.73
CA LEU A 35 8.40 -0.81 -11.89
C LEU A 35 8.34 -0.41 -10.42
N ASP A 36 8.46 0.90 -10.14
CA ASP A 36 8.30 1.52 -8.82
C ASP A 36 6.98 1.08 -8.15
N ILE A 37 5.87 1.29 -8.86
CA ILE A 37 4.51 0.91 -8.47
C ILE A 37 4.35 -0.61 -8.19
N TYR A 38 4.95 -1.47 -9.02
CA TYR A 38 4.91 -2.92 -8.78
C TYR A 38 5.78 -3.35 -7.60
N CYS A 39 6.95 -2.74 -7.44
CA CYS A 39 7.89 -3.01 -6.36
C CYS A 39 7.26 -2.66 -5.01
N ASP A 40 6.66 -1.47 -4.88
CA ASP A 40 5.93 -1.01 -3.70
C ASP A 40 4.88 -2.02 -3.25
N ASN A 41 4.08 -2.51 -4.20
CA ASN A 41 3.00 -3.45 -3.91
C ASN A 41 3.51 -4.84 -3.47
N ILE A 42 4.62 -5.32 -4.06
CA ILE A 42 5.27 -6.55 -3.60
C ILE A 42 5.79 -6.36 -2.16
N ILE A 43 6.44 -5.24 -1.88
CA ILE A 43 6.95 -4.92 -0.54
C ILE A 43 5.79 -4.88 0.46
N HIS A 44 4.68 -4.23 0.13
CA HIS A 44 3.51 -4.16 1.01
C HIS A 44 2.94 -5.56 1.31
N PHE A 45 2.76 -6.40 0.28
CA PHE A 45 2.30 -7.77 0.45
C PHE A 45 3.22 -8.58 1.37
N LEU A 46 4.54 -8.48 1.15
CA LEU A 46 5.55 -9.17 1.96
C LEU A 46 5.56 -8.66 3.41
N VAL A 47 5.44 -7.34 3.63
CA VAL A 47 5.41 -6.74 4.96
C VAL A 47 4.19 -7.22 5.74
N PHE A 48 2.98 -7.18 5.17
CA PHE A 48 1.78 -7.66 5.85
C PHE A 48 1.84 -9.15 6.18
N THR A 49 2.32 -9.95 5.24
CA THR A 49 2.51 -11.39 5.44
C THR A 49 3.54 -11.66 6.55
N ALA A 50 4.67 -10.95 6.53
CA ALA A 50 5.73 -11.08 7.53
C ALA A 50 5.26 -10.65 8.93
N ILE A 51 4.43 -9.62 9.05
CA ILE A 51 3.81 -9.22 10.32
C ILE A 51 2.90 -10.33 10.83
N GLY A 52 2.02 -10.89 9.98
CA GLY A 52 1.16 -12.01 10.37
C GLY A 52 1.96 -13.22 10.85
N CYS A 53 3.01 -13.60 10.14
CA CYS A 53 3.94 -14.66 10.57
C CYS A 53 4.65 -14.32 11.89
N GLY A 54 5.11 -13.09 12.04
CA GLY A 54 5.80 -12.63 13.25
C GLY A 54 4.91 -12.65 14.49
N VAL A 55 3.62 -12.32 14.33
CA VAL A 55 2.63 -12.41 15.40
C VAL A 55 2.30 -13.87 15.70
N TYR A 56 2.13 -14.72 14.68
CA TYR A 56 1.92 -16.16 14.85
C TYR A 56 3.03 -16.80 15.70
N PHE A 57 4.30 -16.49 15.45
CA PHE A 57 5.40 -17.03 16.27
C PHE A 57 5.38 -16.54 17.73
N LYS A 58 4.69 -15.44 18.04
CA LYS A 58 4.54 -14.95 19.41
C LYS A 58 3.34 -15.56 20.14
N THR A 59 2.22 -15.75 19.44
CA THR A 59 0.94 -16.14 20.04
C THR A 59 0.58 -17.61 19.84
N ASP A 60 1.25 -18.29 18.90
CA ASP A 60 0.92 -19.64 18.40
C ASP A 60 -0.49 -19.77 17.78
N GLU A 61 -1.11 -18.63 17.50
CA GLU A 61 -2.47 -18.55 16.97
C GLU A 61 -2.48 -18.42 15.46
N SER A 62 -2.90 -19.49 14.78
CA SER A 62 -2.95 -19.56 13.30
C SER A 62 -3.80 -18.47 12.64
N ILE A 63 -4.72 -17.84 13.40
CA ILE A 63 -5.58 -16.78 12.89
C ILE A 63 -4.79 -15.58 12.36
N PHE A 64 -3.62 -15.28 12.93
CA PHE A 64 -2.79 -14.15 12.52
C PHE A 64 -2.09 -14.38 11.17
N LEU A 65 -1.83 -15.62 10.78
CA LEU A 65 -1.36 -15.95 9.43
C LEU A 65 -2.44 -15.63 8.40
N TYR A 66 -3.69 -16.02 8.67
CA TYR A 66 -4.81 -15.71 7.80
C TYR A 66 -5.07 -14.21 7.74
N LEU A 67 -5.00 -13.48 8.86
CA LEU A 67 -5.13 -12.02 8.88
C LEU A 67 -4.03 -11.34 8.06
N GLY A 68 -2.77 -11.78 8.19
CA GLY A 68 -1.66 -11.25 7.40
C GLY A 68 -1.83 -11.48 5.90
N GLY A 69 -2.23 -12.70 5.51
CA GLY A 69 -2.54 -13.02 4.12
C GLY A 69 -3.73 -12.23 3.59
N LEU A 70 -4.80 -12.08 4.38
CA LEU A 70 -6.00 -11.35 4.01
C LEU A 70 -5.72 -9.83 3.87
N ALA A 71 -4.87 -9.25 4.73
CA ALA A 71 -4.41 -7.88 4.61
C ALA A 71 -3.60 -7.68 3.31
N GLY A 72 -2.66 -8.59 3.01
CA GLY A 72 -1.87 -8.56 1.78
C GLY A 72 -2.73 -8.68 0.52
N LEU A 73 -3.69 -9.62 0.49
CA LEU A 73 -4.61 -9.80 -0.63
C LEU A 73 -5.58 -8.61 -0.79
N GLY A 74 -6.07 -8.05 0.31
CA GLY A 74 -6.88 -6.82 0.29
C GLY A 74 -6.11 -5.64 -0.31
N GLY A 75 -4.85 -5.46 0.08
CA GLY A 75 -3.96 -4.45 -0.51
C GLY A 75 -3.73 -4.69 -2.00
N LEU A 76 -3.42 -5.92 -2.39
CA LEU A 76 -3.17 -6.31 -3.78
C LEU A 76 -4.41 -6.07 -4.67
N THR A 77 -5.59 -6.42 -4.18
CA THR A 77 -6.85 -6.22 -4.92
C THR A 77 -7.18 -4.73 -5.09
N ALA A 78 -7.05 -3.94 -4.02
CA ALA A 78 -7.20 -2.49 -4.10
C ALA A 78 -6.21 -1.87 -5.10
N PHE A 79 -4.96 -2.31 -5.09
CA PHE A 79 -3.94 -1.88 -6.03
C PHE A 79 -4.29 -2.23 -7.47
N PHE A 80 -4.68 -3.46 -7.80
CA PHE A 80 -5.05 -3.84 -9.16
C PHE A 80 -6.23 -3.02 -9.70
N LEU A 81 -7.15 -2.64 -8.82
CA LEU A 81 -8.29 -1.80 -9.19
C LEU A 81 -7.88 -0.35 -9.44
N LEU A 82 -6.91 0.18 -8.67
CA LEU A 82 -6.49 1.57 -8.70
C LEU A 82 -5.32 1.84 -9.68
N SER A 83 -4.48 0.85 -9.95
CA SER A 83 -3.32 0.91 -10.85
C SER A 83 -3.65 1.48 -12.24
N PRO A 84 -4.71 1.05 -12.95
CA PRO A 84 -5.05 1.66 -14.24
C PRO A 84 -5.46 3.14 -14.11
N ILE A 85 -6.06 3.54 -12.99
CA ILE A 85 -6.45 4.94 -12.75
C ILE A 85 -5.21 5.78 -12.42
N LEU A 86 -4.31 5.28 -11.58
CA LEU A 86 -3.09 5.99 -11.19
C LEU A 86 -2.10 6.13 -12.33
N LEU A 87 -1.97 5.10 -13.18
CA LEU A 87 -1.12 5.14 -14.36
C LEU A 87 -1.64 6.11 -15.43
N ASP A 88 -2.97 6.26 -15.55
CA ASP A 88 -3.60 7.21 -16.48
C ASP A 88 -3.59 8.65 -15.92
N LYS A 89 -3.68 8.81 -14.59
CA LYS A 89 -3.62 10.11 -13.91
C LYS A 89 -2.19 10.68 -13.82
N ARG A 90 -1.16 9.83 -13.75
CA ARG A 90 0.27 10.24 -13.78
C ARG A 90 0.79 10.54 -15.19
N SER A 91 0.15 10.03 -16.25
CA SER A 91 0.52 10.35 -17.65
C SER A 91 -0.06 11.69 -18.10
N LEU A 92 -1.21 12.09 -17.52
CA LEU A 92 -1.92 13.32 -17.83
C LEU A 92 -1.56 14.43 -16.82
N ASP A 93 -0.30 14.85 -16.79
CA ASP A 93 0.16 16.04 -16.06
C ASP A 93 -0.35 17.36 -16.68
N ASN A 94 -1.58 17.38 -17.17
CA ASN A 94 -2.24 18.60 -17.59
C ASN A 94 -3.76 18.51 -17.45
N GLN A 95 -4.24 19.35 -16.54
CA GLN A 95 -5.58 19.97 -16.50
C GLN A 95 -6.72 19.23 -15.76
N LEU A 96 -6.95 19.74 -14.53
CA LEU A 96 -8.18 20.48 -14.23
C LEU A 96 -9.51 19.70 -14.27
N PHE A 97 -9.72 18.60 -13.54
CA PHE A 97 -11.10 18.17 -13.22
C PHE A 97 -11.27 17.55 -11.83
N HIS A 98 -12.13 18.21 -11.05
CA HIS A 98 -12.86 17.70 -9.88
C HIS A 98 -13.39 16.27 -10.11
N ILE A 99 -13.11 15.33 -9.21
CA ILE A 99 -14.10 14.50 -8.49
C ILE A 99 -13.45 14.07 -7.17
N SER A 100 -14.14 14.25 -6.04
CA SER A 100 -13.66 14.17 -4.65
C SER A 100 -13.35 12.77 -4.08
N GLU A 101 -13.17 11.74 -4.92
CA GLU A 101 -12.90 10.35 -4.49
C GLU A 101 -11.42 9.87 -4.50
N PRO A 102 -10.49 10.40 -5.32
CA PRO A 102 -9.13 9.87 -5.41
C PRO A 102 -8.20 10.36 -4.29
N GLU A 103 -8.55 11.40 -3.55
CA GLU A 103 -7.68 11.96 -2.50
C GLU A 103 -7.56 11.03 -1.28
N LEU A 104 -8.65 10.35 -0.93
CA LEU A 104 -8.65 9.33 0.13
C LEU A 104 -7.85 8.10 -0.29
N ALA A 105 -8.00 7.67 -1.54
CA ALA A 105 -7.26 6.54 -2.08
C ALA A 105 -5.76 6.85 -2.23
N GLU A 106 -5.40 8.06 -2.68
CA GLU A 106 -4.01 8.53 -2.75
C GLU A 106 -3.39 8.68 -1.36
N LYS A 107 -4.12 9.20 -0.36
CA LYS A 107 -3.65 9.27 1.03
C LYS A 107 -3.49 7.91 1.70
N PHE A 108 -4.34 6.92 1.38
CA PHE A 108 -4.18 5.54 1.86
C PHE A 108 -3.08 4.78 1.12
N ALA A 109 -2.82 5.11 -0.14
CA ALA A 109 -1.73 4.54 -0.95
C ALA A 109 -0.36 5.18 -0.66
N ASN A 110 -0.30 6.21 0.19
CA ASN A 110 0.95 6.90 0.50
C ASN A 110 1.89 6.04 1.36
N ARG A 111 3.19 6.14 1.04
CA ARG A 111 4.34 5.64 1.79
C ARG A 111 4.38 6.02 3.28
N ASP A 112 3.53 6.94 3.72
CA ASP A 112 3.41 7.41 5.11
C ASP A 112 2.98 6.29 6.08
N PHE A 113 2.31 5.25 5.58
CA PHE A 113 1.93 4.08 6.38
C PHE A 113 3.13 3.37 7.05
N ILE A 114 4.31 3.41 6.42
CA ILE A 114 5.51 2.75 6.94
C ILE A 114 6.05 3.48 8.19
N HIS A 115 5.86 4.79 8.28
CA HIS A 115 6.18 5.56 9.48
C HIS A 115 5.19 5.25 10.62
N PHE A 116 3.91 5.09 10.30
CA PHE A 116 2.91 4.63 11.26
C PHE A 116 3.22 3.21 11.77
N LEU A 117 3.65 2.30 10.89
CA LEU A 117 4.10 0.96 11.26
C LEU A 117 5.25 0.99 12.28
N LEU A 118 6.20 1.92 12.12
CA LEU A 118 7.28 2.12 13.10
C LEU A 118 6.74 2.49 14.49
N LEU A 119 5.78 3.41 14.57
CA LEU A 119 5.15 3.77 15.85
C LEU A 119 4.48 2.57 16.49
N VAL A 120 3.72 1.79 15.73
CA VAL A 120 3.04 0.60 16.26
C VAL A 120 4.05 -0.47 16.70
N ALA A 121 5.16 -0.62 15.97
CA ALA A 121 6.24 -1.52 16.34
C ALA A 121 6.94 -1.12 17.64
N VAL A 122 7.03 0.19 17.95
CA VAL A 122 7.57 0.71 19.22
C VAL A 122 6.62 0.46 20.38
N VAL A 123 5.31 0.53 20.15
CA VAL A 123 4.27 0.25 21.18
C VAL A 123 4.01 -1.26 21.34
N ASP A 124 4.64 -2.12 20.52
CA ASP A 124 4.47 -3.58 20.43
C ASP A 124 3.03 -4.04 20.18
N GLN A 125 2.20 -3.20 19.53
CA GLN A 125 0.78 -3.49 19.26
C GLN A 125 0.55 -4.05 17.85
N MET A 126 1.45 -4.94 17.41
CA MET A 126 1.41 -5.53 16.05
C MET A 126 0.19 -6.44 15.84
N GLU A 127 -0.33 -7.04 16.91
CA GLU A 127 -1.55 -7.87 16.90
C GLU A 127 -2.79 -7.06 16.50
N ILE A 128 -3.01 -5.92 17.16
CA ILE A 128 -4.13 -5.03 16.86
C ILE A 128 -3.97 -4.47 15.45
N PHE A 129 -2.75 -4.10 15.09
CA PHE A 129 -2.45 -3.56 13.77
C PHE A 129 -2.82 -4.51 12.64
N ILE A 130 -2.42 -5.78 12.72
CA ILE A 130 -2.68 -6.73 11.62
C ILE A 130 -4.16 -7.03 11.49
N ALA A 131 -4.90 -7.07 12.61
CA ALA A 131 -6.35 -7.21 12.59
C ALA A 131 -7.04 -6.01 11.93
N VAL A 132 -6.66 -4.79 12.34
CA VAL A 132 -7.19 -3.55 11.74
C VAL A 132 -6.82 -3.44 10.27
N ALA A 133 -5.58 -3.79 9.90
CA ALA A 133 -5.10 -3.77 8.52
C ALA A 133 -5.86 -4.77 7.64
N ALA A 134 -6.11 -5.99 8.12
CA ALA A 134 -6.90 -6.99 7.41
C ALA A 134 -8.32 -6.51 7.15
N VAL A 135 -9.00 -5.99 8.18
CA VAL A 135 -10.37 -5.46 8.02
C VAL A 135 -10.39 -4.25 7.10
N GLY A 136 -9.49 -3.28 7.33
CA GLY A 136 -9.41 -2.04 6.54
C GLY A 136 -9.12 -2.29 5.07
N ALA A 137 -8.14 -3.14 4.76
CA ALA A 137 -7.76 -3.45 3.38
C ALA A 137 -8.90 -4.12 2.61
N ASN A 138 -9.65 -5.03 3.26
CA ASN A 138 -10.75 -5.75 2.60
C ASN A 138 -12.01 -4.88 2.45
N LEU A 139 -12.32 -4.04 3.44
CA LEU A 139 -13.39 -3.04 3.31
C LEU A 139 -13.10 -2.06 2.18
N PHE A 140 -11.86 -1.58 2.10
CA PHE A 140 -11.44 -0.67 1.05
C PHE A 140 -11.48 -1.32 -0.34
N ALA A 141 -10.96 -2.55 -0.46
CA ALA A 141 -11.08 -3.32 -1.70
C ALA A 141 -12.54 -3.53 -2.12
N GLY A 142 -13.42 -3.91 -1.18
CA GLY A 142 -14.85 -4.07 -1.43
C GLY A 142 -15.53 -2.78 -1.89
N TYR A 143 -15.20 -1.65 -1.25
CA TYR A 143 -15.68 -0.33 -1.65
C TYR A 143 -15.23 0.04 -3.08
N LEU A 144 -13.98 -0.22 -3.43
CA LEU A 144 -13.46 0.02 -4.79
C LEU A 144 -14.14 -0.87 -5.83
N VAL A 145 -14.36 -2.15 -5.53
CA VAL A 145 -15.12 -3.06 -6.40
C VAL A 145 -16.54 -2.52 -6.61
N TYR A 146 -17.21 -2.11 -5.52
CA TYR A 146 -18.57 -1.57 -5.59
C TYR A 146 -18.64 -0.30 -6.44
N SER A 147 -17.74 0.67 -6.22
CA SER A 147 -17.67 1.90 -7.01
C SER A 147 -17.43 1.62 -8.50
N ARG A 148 -16.56 0.65 -8.82
CA ARG A 148 -16.28 0.26 -10.21
C ARG A 148 -17.47 -0.41 -10.88
N LEU A 149 -18.19 -1.28 -10.17
CA LEU A 149 -19.42 -1.91 -10.68
C LEU A 149 -20.54 -0.87 -10.90
N LEU A 150 -20.65 0.15 -10.04
CA LEU A 150 -21.62 1.22 -10.19
C LEU A 150 -21.32 2.09 -11.43
N LYS A 151 -20.04 2.40 -11.68
CA LYS A 151 -19.61 3.11 -12.90
C LYS A 151 -19.89 2.31 -14.17
N LEU A 152 -19.69 0.99 -14.16
CA LEU A 152 -20.02 0.12 -15.30
C LEU A 152 -21.52 0.01 -15.58
N LYS A 153 -22.38 0.23 -14.57
CA LYS A 153 -23.83 0.19 -14.73
C LYS A 153 -24.42 1.51 -15.27
N THR A 154 -23.63 2.59 -15.26
CA THR A 154 -24.04 3.94 -15.68
C THR A 154 -23.46 4.38 -17.02
N ALA A 155 -22.57 3.56 -17.61
CA ALA A 155 -22.05 3.70 -18.97
C ALA A 155 -22.86 2.81 -19.95
#